data_AF-A0A0T5VQ35-F1
#
_entry.id   AF-A0A0T5VQ35-F1
#
_cell.length_a   1.000
_cell.length_b   1.000
_cell.length_c   1.000
_cell.angle_alpha   90.00
_cell.angle_beta   90.00
_cell.angle_gamma   90.00
#
_symmetry.space_group_name_H-M   'P 1'
#
loop_
_entity.id
_entity.type
_entity.pdbx_description
1 polymer ?
#
loop_
_entity_poly.entity_id
_entity_poly.type
_entity_poly.pdbx_seq_one_letter_code
_entity_poly.pdbx_strand_id
1 'polypeptide(L)'
;MDFIKKRAENFAKQYIDNQVDEHETVVDEAQMELSKIRNPLDKITFLRVILELNERQYQNHLLVCRNKNNCPENDSHEAIHYYLTGELEDLGIHLNEDQFTKEEQLTAESKLDQVLKELETVKFGHQVIYDDLMKEIQELKDFYILGKKKWYQLFLGKTTEMVLGGVISETVSKELVSVMGNVFQKAIS
;
A
#
# COMPACT_ATOMS: atom_id res chain seq x y z
N MET A 1 -14.53 0.90 7.03
CA MET A 1 -13.29 1.60 7.42
C MET A 1 -12.43 0.60 8.18
N ASP A 2 -11.24 0.33 7.68
CA ASP A 2 -10.29 -0.64 8.24
C ASP A 2 -9.85 -0.22 9.66
N PHE A 3 -9.90 -1.16 10.60
CA PHE A 3 -9.55 -0.93 12.00
C PHE A 3 -8.11 -0.42 12.16
N ILE A 4 -7.18 -0.91 11.34
CA ILE A 4 -5.78 -0.51 11.39
C ILE A 4 -5.60 0.92 10.90
N LYS A 5 -6.30 1.31 9.82
CA LYS A 5 -6.28 2.70 9.33
C LYS A 5 -6.81 3.66 10.39
N LYS A 6 -7.93 3.32 11.04
CA LYS A 6 -8.48 4.12 12.15
C LYS A 6 -7.49 4.24 13.32
N ARG A 7 -6.78 3.16 13.62
CA ARG A 7 -5.76 3.13 14.68
C ARG A 7 -4.58 4.04 14.33
N ALA A 8 -4.09 3.99 13.10
CA ALA A 8 -3.02 4.87 12.59
C ALA A 8 -3.44 6.35 12.58
N GLU A 9 -4.66 6.66 12.17
CA GLU A 9 -5.19 8.03 12.21
C GLU A 9 -5.29 8.56 13.65
N ASN A 10 -5.70 7.73 14.61
CA ASN A 10 -5.75 8.12 16.02
C ASN A 10 -4.33 8.33 16.58
N PHE A 11 -3.38 7.49 16.20
CA PHE A 11 -1.98 7.64 16.54
C PHE A 11 -1.44 9.00 16.05
N ALA A 12 -1.64 9.31 14.77
CA ALA A 12 -1.18 10.57 14.18
C ALA A 12 -1.83 11.79 14.86
N LYS A 13 -3.13 11.73 15.18
CA LYS A 13 -3.79 12.81 15.94
C LYS A 13 -3.19 13.03 17.31
N GLN A 14 -2.76 11.96 17.97
CA GLN A 14 -2.22 12.05 19.33
C GLN A 14 -0.79 12.58 19.34
N TYR A 15 0.06 12.05 18.44
CA TYR A 15 1.51 12.25 18.52
C TYR A 15 2.08 13.16 17.41
N ILE A 16 1.43 13.23 16.25
CA ILE A 16 1.91 14.05 15.12
C ILE A 16 1.18 15.39 15.07
N ASP A 17 -0.14 15.42 15.21
CA ASP A 17 -0.89 16.69 15.09
C ASP A 17 -0.61 17.66 16.27
N ASN A 18 -0.12 17.15 17.41
CA ASN A 18 -0.01 17.92 18.65
C ASN A 18 1.39 17.94 19.30
N GLN A 19 2.37 17.14 18.83
CA GLN A 19 3.65 16.91 19.55
C GLN A 19 4.88 16.65 18.65
N VAL A 20 4.95 17.23 17.45
CA VAL A 20 6.06 16.92 16.51
C VAL A 20 7.45 17.25 17.05
N ASP A 21 7.61 18.25 17.93
CA ASP A 21 8.93 18.64 18.46
C ASP A 21 9.65 17.52 19.27
N GLU A 22 8.96 16.42 19.60
CA GLU A 22 9.51 15.24 20.29
C GLU A 22 9.45 14.00 19.39
N HIS A 23 10.18 14.02 18.27
CA HIS A 23 10.22 12.89 17.33
C HIS A 23 10.59 11.54 17.98
N GLU A 24 11.42 11.53 19.02
CA GLU A 24 11.74 10.32 19.80
C GLU A 24 10.48 9.67 20.39
N THR A 25 9.60 10.48 21.00
CA THR A 25 8.31 10.03 21.54
C THR A 25 7.45 9.41 20.45
N VAL A 26 7.39 10.04 19.26
CA VAL A 26 6.61 9.51 18.13
C VAL A 26 7.18 8.16 17.66
N VAL A 27 8.50 8.01 17.58
CA VAL A 27 9.15 6.77 17.14
C VAL A 27 8.94 5.65 18.16
N ASP A 28 9.16 5.91 19.45
CA ASP A 28 8.98 4.94 20.52
C ASP A 28 7.53 4.44 20.59
N GLU A 29 6.56 5.36 20.51
CA GLU A 29 5.14 5.02 20.51
C GLU A 29 4.74 4.24 19.25
N ALA A 30 5.30 4.58 18.08
CA ALA A 30 5.08 3.82 16.86
C ALA A 30 5.60 2.38 17.00
N GLN A 31 6.81 2.18 17.54
CA GLN A 31 7.38 0.86 17.78
C GLN A 31 6.57 0.04 18.79
N MET A 32 6.10 0.68 19.86
CA MET A 32 5.19 0.04 20.82
C MET A 32 3.89 -0.39 20.16
N GLU A 33 3.31 0.41 19.29
CA GLU A 33 2.10 0.04 18.52
C GLU A 33 2.38 -1.11 17.54
N LEU A 34 3.51 -1.08 16.82
CA LEU A 34 3.92 -2.15 15.92
C LEU A 34 4.11 -3.48 16.65
N SER A 35 4.61 -3.47 17.89
CA SER A 35 4.75 -4.68 18.70
C SER A 35 3.41 -5.36 19.02
N LYS A 36 2.32 -4.57 19.07
CA LYS A 36 0.95 -5.04 19.34
C LYS A 36 0.27 -5.60 18.09
N ILE A 37 0.72 -5.19 16.91
CA ILE A 37 0.17 -5.63 15.62
C ILE A 37 0.88 -6.92 15.20
N ARG A 38 0.14 -8.02 15.05
CA ARG A 38 0.74 -9.32 14.69
C ARG A 38 0.96 -9.50 13.20
N ASN A 39 0.00 -9.04 12.39
CA ASN A 39 0.03 -9.25 10.95
C ASN A 39 1.01 -8.25 10.29
N PRO A 40 2.00 -8.70 9.50
CA PRO A 40 2.91 -7.81 8.77
C PRO A 40 2.20 -6.82 7.84
N LEU A 41 1.09 -7.22 7.23
CA LEU A 41 0.29 -6.36 6.34
C LEU A 41 -0.37 -5.21 7.10
N ASP A 42 -0.85 -5.51 8.30
CA ASP A 42 -1.41 -4.50 9.20
C ASP A 42 -0.32 -3.54 9.68
N LYS A 43 0.91 -4.03 9.95
CA LYS A 43 2.07 -3.18 10.27
C LYS A 43 2.40 -2.23 9.13
N ILE A 44 2.48 -2.76 7.90
CA ILE A 44 2.75 -1.95 6.70
C ILE A 44 1.65 -0.91 6.52
N THR A 45 0.38 -1.30 6.66
CA THR A 45 -0.77 -0.38 6.56
C THR A 45 -0.67 0.73 7.60
N PHE A 46 -0.37 0.37 8.86
CA PHE A 46 -0.22 1.33 9.95
C PHE A 46 0.89 2.35 9.66
N LEU A 47 2.09 1.87 9.29
CA LEU A 47 3.24 2.72 8.96
C LEU A 47 2.99 3.64 7.78
N ARG A 48 2.39 3.13 6.68
CA ARG A 48 2.10 3.96 5.50
C ARG A 48 1.14 5.10 5.81
N VAL A 49 0.09 4.83 6.59
CA VAL A 49 -0.88 5.87 6.98
C VAL A 49 -0.21 6.93 7.86
N ILE A 50 0.65 6.53 8.80
CA ILE A 50 1.39 7.47 9.65
C ILE A 50 2.34 8.34 8.82
N LEU A 51 3.09 7.72 7.89
CA LEU A 51 3.99 8.44 6.97
C LEU A 51 3.23 9.45 6.10
N GLU A 52 2.08 9.06 5.54
CA GLU A 52 1.22 9.95 4.75
C GLU A 52 0.74 11.16 5.58
N LEU A 53 0.32 10.92 6.83
CA LEU A 53 -0.15 11.98 7.72
C LEU A 53 0.99 12.89 8.20
N ASN A 54 2.16 12.32 8.51
CA ASN A 54 3.38 13.06 8.84
C ASN A 54 3.79 13.97 7.68
N GLU A 55 3.84 13.45 6.46
CA GLU A 55 4.19 14.21 5.26
C GLU A 55 3.18 15.35 5.04
N ARG A 56 1.88 15.07 5.19
CA ARG A 56 0.86 16.11 5.06
C ARG A 56 1.06 17.24 6.07
N GLN A 57 1.36 16.91 7.33
CA GLN A 57 1.65 17.94 8.34
C GLN A 57 2.93 18.69 8.04
N TYR A 58 3.97 18.00 7.60
CA TYR A 58 5.23 18.63 7.20
C TYR A 58 5.01 19.65 6.08
N GLN A 59 4.27 19.27 5.03
CA GLN A 59 3.94 20.19 3.93
C GLN A 59 3.12 21.39 4.41
N ASN A 60 2.17 21.20 5.33
CA ASN A 60 1.41 22.30 5.92
C ASN A 60 2.31 23.26 6.72
N HIS A 61 3.21 22.71 7.53
CA HIS A 61 4.18 23.49 8.28
C HIS A 61 5.09 24.31 7.36
N LEU A 62 5.62 23.70 6.28
CA LEU A 62 6.50 24.36 5.31
C LEU A 62 5.90 25.61 4.66
N LEU A 63 4.57 25.72 4.58
CA LEU A 63 3.87 26.90 4.07
C LEU A 63 3.98 28.11 5.00
N VAL A 64 4.09 27.87 6.32
CA VAL A 64 4.12 28.92 7.36
C VAL A 64 5.49 29.06 8.04
N CYS A 65 6.39 28.10 7.80
CA CYS A 65 7.73 28.05 8.36
C CYS A 65 8.59 29.23 7.89
N ARG A 66 9.04 30.04 8.84
CA ARG A 66 9.88 31.23 8.58
C ARG A 66 11.37 30.93 8.53
N ASN A 67 11.80 29.79 9.05
CA ASN A 67 13.22 29.43 9.17
C ASN A 67 13.47 27.99 8.72
N LYS A 68 13.37 27.75 7.42
CA LYS A 68 13.40 26.40 6.82
C LYS A 68 14.67 25.61 7.10
N ASN A 69 15.80 26.29 7.32
CA ASN A 69 17.12 25.64 7.46
C ASN A 69 17.49 25.31 8.91
N ASN A 70 16.69 25.74 9.90
CA ASN A 70 16.96 25.51 11.32
C ASN A 70 15.63 25.55 12.09
N CYS A 71 14.71 24.70 11.66
CA CYS A 71 13.40 24.54 12.28
C CYS A 71 13.33 23.17 12.94
N PRO A 72 13.23 23.11 14.29
CA PRO A 72 13.12 21.85 15.01
C PRO A 72 11.94 20.96 14.56
N GLU A 73 10.85 21.58 14.13
CA GLU A 73 9.66 20.89 13.62
C GLU A 73 9.95 20.21 12.26
N ASN A 74 10.73 20.86 11.37
CA ASN A 74 11.21 20.23 10.13
C ASN A 74 12.10 19.02 10.45
N ASP A 75 13.10 19.22 11.30
CA ASP A 75 14.05 18.17 11.68
C ASP A 75 13.31 16.96 12.29
N SER A 76 12.26 17.23 13.07
CA SER A 76 11.44 16.19 13.68
C SER A 76 10.57 15.44 12.67
N HIS A 77 9.93 16.14 11.73
CA HIS A 77 9.19 15.49 10.64
C HIS A 77 10.10 14.62 9.77
N GLU A 78 11.30 15.07 9.48
CA GLU A 78 12.31 14.32 8.72
C GLU A 78 12.82 13.10 9.49
N ALA A 79 13.08 13.25 10.79
CA ALA A 79 13.47 12.14 11.66
C ALA A 79 12.37 11.06 11.73
N ILE A 80 11.12 11.45 11.98
CA ILE A 80 9.97 10.54 11.98
C ILE A 80 9.89 9.80 10.64
N HIS A 81 10.00 10.53 9.51
CA HIS A 81 9.97 9.93 8.19
C HIS A 81 11.09 8.89 8.01
N TYR A 82 12.32 9.23 8.38
CA TYR A 82 13.48 8.36 8.27
C TYR A 82 13.29 7.05 9.05
N TYR A 83 12.93 7.13 10.34
CA TYR A 83 12.77 5.95 11.19
C TYR A 83 11.62 5.04 10.74
N LEU A 84 10.45 5.62 10.44
CA LEU A 84 9.29 4.82 10.00
C LEU A 84 9.50 4.20 8.61
N THR A 85 10.32 4.83 7.77
CA THR A 85 10.77 4.23 6.51
C THR A 85 11.68 3.03 6.77
N GLY A 86 12.61 3.13 7.71
CA GLY A 86 13.45 1.99 8.14
C GLY A 86 12.61 0.79 8.62
N GLU A 87 11.57 1.03 9.42
CA GLU A 87 10.63 -0.02 9.86
C GLU A 87 9.90 -0.68 8.68
N LEU A 88 9.58 0.09 7.63
CA LEU A 88 9.02 -0.46 6.39
C LEU A 88 10.04 -1.27 5.59
N GLU A 89 11.30 -0.84 5.56
CA GLU A 89 12.40 -1.57 4.91
C GLU A 89 12.69 -2.90 5.60
N ASP A 90 12.57 -2.97 6.93
CA ASP A 90 12.68 -4.22 7.69
C ASP A 90 11.53 -5.20 7.37
N LEU A 91 10.38 -4.67 6.95
CA LEU A 91 9.27 -5.45 6.38
C LEU A 91 9.45 -5.70 4.86
N GLY A 92 10.59 -5.26 4.30
CA GLY A 92 11.03 -5.38 2.92
C GLY A 92 10.32 -4.44 1.94
N ILE A 93 9.87 -3.27 2.38
CA ILE A 93 9.19 -2.26 1.57
C ILE A 93 10.15 -1.07 1.37
N HIS A 94 10.51 -0.76 0.11
CA HIS A 94 11.40 0.36 -0.21
C HIS A 94 10.60 1.52 -0.83
N LEU A 95 10.52 2.66 -0.14
CA LEU A 95 9.56 3.72 -0.44
C LEU A 95 9.83 4.53 -1.72
N ASN A 96 11.10 4.70 -2.11
CA ASN A 96 11.46 5.68 -3.15
C ASN A 96 11.47 5.15 -4.58
N GLU A 97 11.50 3.83 -4.78
CA GLU A 97 11.57 3.22 -6.12
C GLU A 97 10.42 2.23 -6.37
N ASP A 98 9.81 1.70 -5.31
CA ASP A 98 8.86 0.59 -5.41
C ASP A 98 7.43 0.98 -5.02
N GLN A 99 7.08 2.26 -4.87
CA GLN A 99 5.70 2.65 -4.50
C GLN A 99 4.80 2.93 -5.69
N PHE A 100 3.58 2.37 -5.65
CA PHE A 100 2.51 2.84 -6.51
C PHE A 100 2.14 4.28 -6.18
N THR A 101 2.22 5.16 -7.17
CA THR A 101 1.55 6.45 -7.14
C THR A 101 0.04 6.25 -7.15
N LYS A 102 -0.71 7.26 -6.72
CA LYS A 102 -2.19 7.21 -6.76
C LYS A 102 -2.73 7.02 -8.17
N GLU A 103 -2.08 7.62 -9.17
CA GLU A 103 -2.45 7.45 -10.58
C GLU A 103 -2.18 6.03 -11.07
N GLU A 104 -1.07 5.42 -10.65
CA GLU A 104 -0.77 4.02 -10.96
C GLU A 104 -1.73 3.05 -10.28
N GLN A 105 -2.15 3.31 -9.03
CA GLN A 105 -3.18 2.52 -8.35
C GLN A 105 -4.50 2.59 -9.12
N LEU A 106 -4.97 3.79 -9.46
CA LEU A 106 -6.20 3.97 -10.24
C LEU A 106 -6.11 3.30 -11.61
N THR A 107 -4.95 3.37 -12.26
CA THR A 107 -4.71 2.69 -13.53
C THR A 107 -4.77 1.18 -13.38
N ALA A 108 -4.10 0.63 -12.36
CA ALA A 108 -4.10 -0.81 -12.08
C ALA A 108 -5.51 -1.31 -11.71
N GLU A 109 -6.24 -0.57 -10.87
CA GLU A 109 -7.63 -0.86 -10.52
C GLU A 109 -8.54 -0.87 -11.74
N SER A 110 -8.47 0.16 -12.58
CA SER A 110 -9.26 0.26 -13.80
C SER A 110 -9.01 -0.91 -14.76
N LYS A 111 -7.75 -1.34 -14.89
CA LYS A 111 -7.42 -2.52 -15.71
C LYS A 111 -7.91 -3.82 -15.09
N LEU A 112 -7.76 -4.01 -13.78
CA LEU A 112 -8.31 -5.19 -13.09
C LEU A 112 -9.82 -5.27 -13.25
N ASP A 113 -10.52 -4.14 -13.12
CA ASP A 113 -11.97 -4.05 -13.32
C ASP A 113 -12.37 -4.32 -14.77
N GLN A 114 -11.56 -3.88 -15.74
CA GLN A 114 -11.76 -4.21 -17.15
C GLN A 114 -11.63 -5.72 -17.38
N VAL A 115 -10.59 -6.37 -16.86
CA VAL A 115 -10.43 -7.82 -17.01
C VAL A 115 -11.58 -8.57 -16.36
N LEU A 116 -12.02 -8.15 -15.17
CA LEU A 116 -13.20 -8.70 -14.53
C LEU A 116 -14.44 -8.59 -15.42
N LYS A 117 -14.69 -7.42 -16.04
CA LYS A 117 -15.80 -7.23 -16.97
C LYS A 117 -15.67 -8.09 -18.23
N GLU A 118 -14.49 -8.22 -18.80
CA GLU A 118 -14.24 -9.06 -19.96
C GLU A 118 -14.51 -10.54 -19.62
N LEU A 119 -14.06 -11.00 -18.45
CA LEU A 119 -14.35 -12.34 -17.96
C LEU A 119 -15.83 -12.56 -17.63
N GLU A 120 -16.54 -11.51 -17.21
CA GLU A 120 -18.00 -11.54 -17.05
C GLU A 120 -18.72 -11.79 -18.39
N THR A 121 -18.22 -11.23 -19.50
CA THR A 121 -18.81 -11.48 -20.83
C THR A 121 -18.56 -12.90 -21.36
N VAL A 122 -17.54 -13.59 -20.83
CA VAL A 122 -17.17 -14.97 -21.20
C VAL A 122 -17.94 -16.00 -20.35
N LYS A 123 -18.88 -15.57 -19.48
CA LYS A 123 -19.74 -16.40 -18.61
C LYS A 123 -20.61 -17.43 -19.38
N PHE A 124 -20.02 -18.48 -19.91
CA PHE A 124 -20.71 -19.75 -20.15
C PHE A 124 -20.56 -20.63 -18.89
N GLY A 125 -21.56 -20.57 -18.01
CA GLY A 125 -21.87 -21.64 -17.04
C GLY A 125 -21.18 -21.64 -15.65
N HIS A 126 -20.32 -20.68 -15.31
CA HIS A 126 -19.50 -20.75 -14.10
C HIS A 126 -19.62 -19.51 -13.18
N GLN A 127 -20.82 -19.23 -12.66
CA GLN A 127 -21.05 -18.09 -11.74
C GLN A 127 -20.19 -18.15 -10.47
N VAL A 128 -20.00 -19.33 -9.87
CA VAL A 128 -19.23 -19.51 -8.63
C VAL A 128 -17.75 -19.11 -8.81
N ILE A 129 -17.17 -19.47 -9.95
CA ILE A 129 -15.78 -19.14 -10.31
C ILE A 129 -15.56 -17.63 -10.40
N TYR A 130 -16.56 -16.90 -10.90
CA TYR A 130 -16.48 -15.45 -11.05
C TYR A 130 -16.45 -14.75 -9.70
N ASP A 131 -17.26 -15.20 -8.75
CA ASP A 131 -17.31 -14.63 -7.40
C ASP A 131 -16.00 -14.88 -6.65
N ASP A 132 -15.40 -16.06 -6.79
CA ASP A 132 -14.09 -16.39 -6.22
C ASP A 132 -12.96 -15.55 -6.83
N LEU A 133 -12.93 -15.39 -8.16
CA LEU A 133 -11.96 -14.53 -8.85
C LEU A 133 -12.09 -13.06 -8.45
N MET A 134 -13.33 -12.56 -8.33
CA MET A 134 -13.61 -11.20 -7.89
C MET A 134 -13.05 -10.94 -6.49
N LYS A 135 -13.23 -11.91 -5.58
CA LYS A 135 -12.68 -11.83 -4.22
C LYS A 135 -11.16 -11.79 -4.23
N GLU A 136 -10.51 -12.68 -4.99
CA GLU A 136 -9.04 -12.72 -5.10
C GLU A 136 -8.45 -11.42 -5.68
N ILE A 137 -9.12 -10.82 -6.67
CA ILE A 137 -8.72 -9.53 -7.24
C ILE A 137 -8.96 -8.38 -6.26
N GLN A 138 -10.04 -8.43 -5.48
CA GLN A 138 -10.30 -7.41 -4.47
C GLN A 138 -9.26 -7.46 -3.35
N GLU A 139 -8.86 -8.66 -2.91
CA GLU A 139 -7.74 -8.84 -1.97
C GLU A 139 -6.43 -8.30 -2.55
N LEU A 140 -6.16 -8.51 -3.85
CA LEU A 140 -4.98 -7.96 -4.51
C LEU A 140 -4.92 -6.42 -4.40
N LYS A 141 -6.05 -5.71 -4.52
CA LYS A 141 -6.07 -4.25 -4.38
C LYS A 141 -5.63 -3.78 -2.99
N ASP A 142 -5.94 -4.54 -1.94
CA ASP A 142 -5.51 -4.19 -0.57
C ASP A 142 -3.99 -4.28 -0.39
N PHE A 143 -3.30 -5.00 -1.28
CA PHE A 143 -1.85 -5.19 -1.22
C PHE A 143 -1.02 -4.14 -1.94
N TYR A 144 -1.59 -3.09 -2.55
CA TYR A 144 -0.78 -2.02 -3.15
C TYR A 144 0.22 -1.38 -2.17
N ILE A 145 -0.06 -1.53 -0.87
CA ILE A 145 0.84 -1.17 0.23
C ILE A 145 2.20 -1.88 0.22
N LEU A 146 2.30 -3.03 -0.46
CA LEU A 146 3.51 -3.85 -0.53
C LEU A 146 4.56 -3.31 -1.50
N GLY A 147 4.21 -2.28 -2.28
CA GLY A 147 5.05 -1.80 -3.37
C GLY A 147 4.91 -2.66 -4.64
N LYS A 148 5.31 -2.09 -5.78
CA LYS A 148 5.08 -2.59 -7.14
C LYS A 148 5.64 -4.02 -7.25
N LYS A 149 6.92 -4.23 -7.00
CA LYS A 149 7.61 -5.50 -7.20
C LYS A 149 6.96 -6.63 -6.41
N LYS A 150 6.75 -6.45 -5.11
CA LYS A 150 6.12 -7.46 -4.24
C LYS A 150 4.66 -7.70 -4.62
N TRP A 151 3.93 -6.64 -4.96
CA TRP A 151 2.55 -6.76 -5.43
C TRP A 151 2.45 -7.60 -6.70
N TYR A 152 3.35 -7.39 -7.67
CA TYR A 152 3.38 -8.17 -8.90
C TYR A 152 3.73 -9.64 -8.66
N GLN A 153 4.70 -9.91 -7.77
CA GLN A 153 5.02 -11.27 -7.37
C GLN A 153 3.81 -11.97 -6.73
N LEU A 154 3.08 -11.26 -5.85
CA LEU A 154 1.86 -11.77 -5.24
C LEU A 154 0.75 -12.02 -6.26
N PHE A 155 0.57 -11.10 -7.21
CA PHE A 155 -0.36 -11.25 -8.34
C PHE A 155 -0.04 -12.50 -9.17
N LEU A 156 1.22 -12.71 -9.54
CA LEU A 156 1.64 -13.91 -10.28
C LEU A 156 1.41 -15.20 -9.47
N GLY A 157 1.73 -15.17 -8.17
CA GLY A 157 1.50 -16.28 -7.25
C GLY A 157 0.03 -16.67 -7.19
N LYS A 158 -0.85 -15.72 -6.81
CA LYS A 158 -2.30 -15.92 -6.77
C LYS A 158 -2.86 -16.36 -8.13
N THR A 159 -2.40 -15.78 -9.23
CA THR A 159 -2.83 -16.20 -10.58
C THR A 159 -2.47 -17.66 -10.87
N THR A 160 -1.27 -18.09 -10.47
CA THR A 160 -0.83 -19.48 -10.64
C THR A 160 -1.64 -20.43 -9.76
N GLU A 161 -1.89 -20.06 -8.50
CA GLU A 161 -2.74 -20.82 -7.58
C GLU A 161 -4.17 -20.98 -8.12
N MET A 162 -4.74 -19.92 -8.70
CA MET A 162 -6.07 -19.96 -9.32
C MET A 162 -6.12 -20.89 -10.54
N VAL A 163 -5.04 -20.99 -11.33
CA VAL A 163 -4.96 -21.97 -12.42
C VAL A 163 -4.90 -23.39 -11.86
N LEU A 164 -4.01 -23.64 -10.90
CA LEU A 164 -3.81 -24.97 -10.31
C LEU A 164 -5.06 -25.46 -9.56
N GLY A 165 -5.79 -24.54 -8.91
CA GLY A 165 -7.06 -24.81 -8.25
C GLY A 165 -8.25 -24.96 -9.20
N GLY A 166 -8.06 -24.74 -10.51
CA GLY A 166 -9.12 -24.80 -11.51
C GLY A 166 -10.12 -23.64 -11.43
N VAL A 167 -9.79 -22.56 -10.72
CA VAL A 167 -10.59 -21.33 -10.66
C VAL A 167 -10.54 -20.64 -12.03
N ILE A 168 -9.38 -20.52 -12.65
CA ILE A 168 -9.25 -19.94 -14.00
C ILE A 168 -8.53 -20.89 -14.94
N SER A 169 -8.79 -20.76 -16.25
CA SER A 169 -8.02 -21.49 -17.26
C SER A 169 -6.65 -20.86 -17.49
N GLU A 170 -5.71 -21.63 -18.03
CA GLU A 170 -4.40 -21.10 -18.47
C GLU A 170 -4.53 -19.98 -19.51
N THR A 171 -5.59 -20.00 -20.32
CA THR A 171 -5.84 -18.95 -21.32
C THR A 171 -6.19 -17.64 -20.63
N VAL A 172 -7.11 -17.70 -19.66
CA VAL A 172 -7.52 -16.55 -18.85
C VAL A 172 -6.34 -16.00 -18.04
N SER A 173 -5.51 -16.87 -17.47
CA SER A 173 -4.33 -16.42 -16.72
C SER A 173 -3.30 -15.71 -17.59
N LYS A 174 -3.08 -16.17 -18.84
CA LYS A 174 -2.15 -15.50 -19.77
C LYS A 174 -2.64 -14.11 -20.15
N GLU A 175 -3.95 -13.93 -20.33
CA GLU A 175 -4.56 -12.64 -20.62
C GLU A 175 -4.42 -11.69 -19.42
N LEU A 176 -4.76 -12.15 -18.21
CA LEU A 176 -4.55 -11.42 -16.96
C LEU A 176 -3.10 -10.94 -16.80
N VAL A 177 -2.14 -11.84 -16.97
CA VAL A 177 -0.71 -11.53 -16.84
C VAL A 177 -0.26 -10.55 -17.93
N SER A 178 -0.76 -10.67 -19.16
CA SER A 178 -0.45 -9.73 -20.25
C SER A 178 -0.97 -8.32 -19.96
N VAL A 179 -2.22 -8.18 -19.54
CA VAL A 179 -2.83 -6.88 -19.22
C VAL A 179 -2.09 -6.18 -18.07
N MET A 180 -1.76 -6.94 -17.02
CA MET A 180 -1.06 -6.42 -15.84
C MET A 180 0.43 -6.20 -16.07
N GLY A 181 1.09 -7.03 -16.88
CA GLY A 181 2.49 -6.85 -17.28
C GLY A 181 2.72 -5.52 -17.99
N ASN A 182 1.75 -5.08 -18.80
CA ASN A 182 1.77 -3.77 -19.46
C ASN A 182 1.56 -2.58 -18.50
N VAL A 183 0.94 -2.79 -17.33
CA VAL A 183 0.90 -1.77 -16.25
C VAL A 183 2.27 -1.69 -15.59
N PHE A 184 2.87 -2.85 -15.32
CA PHE A 184 4.14 -2.95 -14.61
C PHE A 184 5.34 -2.43 -15.40
N GLN A 185 5.40 -2.70 -16.70
CA GLN A 185 6.47 -2.17 -17.55
C GLN A 185 6.48 -0.64 -17.62
N LYS A 186 5.32 0.01 -17.50
CA LYS A 186 5.20 1.47 -17.43
C LYS A 186 5.49 2.06 -16.04
N ALA A 187 5.37 1.24 -15.00
CA ALA A 187 5.55 1.67 -13.62
C ALA A 187 6.99 1.46 -13.11
N ILE A 188 7.80 0.66 -13.83
CA ILE A 188 9.22 0.41 -13.55
C ILE A 188 10.15 1.18 -14.52
N SER A 189 9.61 1.74 -15.60
CA SER A 189 10.32 2.61 -16.56
C SER A 189 10.33 4.07 -16.12
#